data_AF-A0A9P1CHW6-F1
#
_entry.id   AF-A0A9P1CHW6-F1
#
_cell.length_a   1.000
_cell.length_b   1.000
_cell.length_c   1.000
_cell.angle_alpha   90.00
_cell.angle_beta   90.00
_cell.angle_gamma   90.00
#
_symmetry.space_group_name_H-M   'P 1'
#
loop_
_entity.id
_entity.type
_entity.pdbx_description
1 polymer ?
#
loop_
_entity_poly.entity_id
_entity_poly.type
_entity_poly.pdbx_seq_one_letter_code
_entity_poly.pdbx_strand_id
1 'polypeptide(L)'
;MASEAPAEPQRHTVHHVSVSKRGTILVAFAPCESSESGFERFAKSEALVPFMREALEVVETELSLTSYHLRVLPWSGVTSDESLALLLFASGAEAVAQKGEQMGFVLYVAGSNAVVRYIPVIGNLDDLDAPISYQDAEGKEVEVPGLTLRSVLVRGEEPEALIRSNLDFQGRSCYVLVMAPNAPSAQSAAAKGEVVRRQAELSDPELAALWRTAAMMAEDHGGFEEMHLNAGNFQNVAHMHLKVWIPRDLFRNLWAEQEVYEKLQAAKRWRDDAWIRQQEENEMAKAIAMSLEQ
;
A
#
# COMPACT_ATOMS: atom_id res chain seq x y z
N MET A 1 -5.59 13.71 -51.15
CA MET A 1 -6.19 13.76 -49.80
C MET A 1 -5.06 13.57 -48.82
N ALA A 2 -4.71 14.59 -48.06
CA ALA A 2 -3.70 14.44 -47.01
C ALA A 2 -4.35 13.66 -45.87
N SER A 3 -3.79 12.50 -45.53
CA SER A 3 -4.17 11.77 -44.32
C SER A 3 -3.73 12.61 -43.13
N GLU A 4 -4.68 13.12 -42.34
CA GLU A 4 -4.33 13.71 -41.05
C GLU A 4 -3.64 12.64 -40.21
N ALA A 5 -2.48 12.96 -39.66
CA ALA A 5 -1.81 12.09 -38.70
C ALA A 5 -2.73 11.97 -37.48
N PRO A 6 -2.90 10.77 -36.90
CA PRO A 6 -3.69 10.60 -35.69
C PRO A 6 -3.11 11.53 -34.61
N ALA A 7 -4.00 12.25 -33.91
CA ALA A 7 -3.61 13.09 -32.78
C ALA A 7 -2.87 12.23 -31.74
N GLU A 8 -1.75 12.74 -31.22
CA GLU A 8 -1.06 12.07 -30.13
C GLU A 8 -2.02 11.92 -28.94
N PRO A 9 -2.07 10.74 -28.30
CA PRO A 9 -2.90 10.54 -27.13
C PRO A 9 -2.51 11.53 -26.04
N GLN A 10 -3.50 12.22 -25.49
CA GLN A 10 -3.32 13.18 -24.39
C GLN A 10 -2.82 12.41 -23.15
N ARG A 11 -1.65 12.79 -22.64
CA ARG A 11 -1.07 12.18 -21.42
C ARG A 11 -1.70 12.78 -20.16
N HIS A 12 -2.15 11.93 -19.26
CA HIS A 12 -2.71 12.32 -17.96
C HIS A 12 -1.63 12.45 -16.87
N THR A 13 -0.43 11.93 -17.10
CA THR A 13 0.69 11.91 -16.15
C THR A 13 1.91 12.72 -16.62
N VAL A 14 2.57 13.41 -15.68
CA VAL A 14 3.98 13.78 -15.78
C VAL A 14 4.75 12.84 -14.89
N HIS A 15 5.85 12.27 -15.38
CA HIS A 15 6.68 11.38 -14.57
C HIS A 15 8.17 11.60 -14.77
N HIS A 16 8.96 11.16 -13.79
CA HIS A 16 10.41 11.16 -13.82
C HIS A 16 10.92 9.82 -13.30
N VAL A 17 11.86 9.22 -14.03
CA VAL A 17 12.49 7.94 -13.72
C VAL A 17 13.96 8.16 -13.38
N SER A 18 14.42 7.53 -12.30
CA SER A 18 15.82 7.49 -11.91
C SER A 18 16.19 6.09 -11.41
N VAL A 19 17.49 5.84 -11.25
CA VAL A 19 18.02 4.59 -10.72
C VAL A 19 18.96 4.91 -9.57
N SER A 20 18.68 4.35 -8.40
CA SER A 20 19.54 4.53 -7.22
C SER A 20 20.91 3.88 -7.41
N LYS A 21 21.88 4.24 -6.56
CA LYS A 21 23.21 3.60 -6.52
C LYS A 21 23.16 2.08 -6.32
N ARG A 22 22.07 1.55 -5.75
CA ARG A 22 21.86 0.12 -5.50
C ARG A 22 21.09 -0.58 -6.62
N GLY A 23 20.79 0.10 -7.71
CA GLY A 23 20.04 -0.47 -8.84
C GLY A 23 18.53 -0.50 -8.64
N THR A 24 18.00 0.02 -7.53
CA THR A 24 16.55 0.24 -7.36
C THR A 24 16.06 1.28 -8.35
N ILE A 25 15.02 0.96 -9.10
CA ILE A 25 14.35 1.88 -10.03
C ILE A 25 13.38 2.72 -9.22
N LEU A 26 13.48 4.04 -9.38
CA LEU A 26 12.67 5.04 -8.69
C LEU A 26 11.85 5.81 -9.73
N VAL A 27 10.56 5.97 -9.50
CA VAL A 27 9.67 6.72 -10.38
C VAL A 27 8.79 7.63 -9.55
N ALA A 28 8.59 8.87 -9.99
CA ALA A 28 7.59 9.76 -9.43
C ALA A 28 6.63 10.20 -10.53
N PHE A 29 5.35 10.30 -10.18
CA PHE A 29 4.27 10.75 -11.04
C PHE A 29 3.50 11.88 -10.35
N ALA A 30 3.02 12.83 -11.17
CA ALA A 30 2.04 13.82 -10.78
C ALA A 30 1.02 13.99 -11.92
N PRO A 31 -0.26 14.26 -11.63
CA PRO A 31 -1.26 14.42 -12.68
C PRO A 31 -1.04 15.73 -13.46
N CYS A 32 -1.21 15.68 -14.78
CA CYS A 32 -1.08 16.85 -15.65
C CYS A 32 -2.19 17.88 -15.42
N GLU A 33 -3.41 17.36 -15.20
CA GLU A 33 -4.66 18.09 -15.26
C GLU A 33 -5.53 17.76 -14.05
N SER A 34 -5.80 18.77 -13.22
CA SER A 34 -6.85 18.78 -12.21
C SER A 34 -6.92 20.18 -11.60
N SER A 35 -8.12 20.63 -11.28
CA SER A 35 -8.35 21.83 -10.46
C SER A 35 -8.30 21.53 -8.96
N GLU A 36 -8.36 20.26 -8.58
CA GLU A 36 -8.43 19.82 -7.20
C GLU A 36 -7.04 19.64 -6.60
N SER A 37 -6.82 20.25 -5.44
CA SER A 37 -5.62 20.04 -4.62
C SER A 37 -5.90 19.00 -3.53
N GLY A 38 -4.94 18.12 -3.28
CA GLY A 38 -5.03 16.99 -2.36
C GLY A 38 -5.49 15.71 -3.05
N PHE A 39 -4.94 14.58 -2.60
CA PHE A 39 -5.25 13.27 -3.20
C PHE A 39 -6.72 12.87 -2.95
N GLU A 40 -7.29 13.24 -1.80
CA GLU A 40 -8.65 12.88 -1.41
C GLU A 40 -9.69 13.46 -2.38
N ARG A 41 -9.46 14.68 -2.86
CA ARG A 41 -10.31 15.32 -3.87
C ARG A 41 -10.02 14.77 -5.26
N PHE A 42 -8.74 14.59 -5.60
CA PHE A 42 -8.35 13.99 -6.88
C PHE A 42 -8.95 12.58 -7.07
N ALA A 43 -8.99 11.75 -6.02
CA ALA A 43 -9.54 10.41 -6.08
C ALA A 43 -11.04 10.38 -6.43
N LYS A 44 -11.78 11.45 -6.12
CA LYS A 44 -13.20 11.60 -6.47
C LYS A 44 -13.40 12.02 -7.93
N SER A 45 -12.35 12.52 -8.60
CA SER A 45 -12.41 12.95 -9.99
C SER A 45 -12.49 11.78 -10.98
N GLU A 46 -12.83 12.10 -12.23
CA GLU A 46 -12.77 11.16 -13.35
C GLU A 46 -11.32 10.90 -13.81
N ALA A 47 -10.39 11.79 -13.48
CA ALA A 47 -8.98 11.68 -13.87
C ALA A 47 -8.21 10.61 -13.08
N LEU A 48 -8.75 10.13 -11.95
CA LEU A 48 -8.09 9.13 -11.10
C LEU A 48 -7.70 7.87 -11.87
N VAL A 49 -8.66 7.25 -12.58
CA VAL A 49 -8.41 5.96 -13.23
C VAL A 49 -7.42 6.10 -14.39
N PRO A 50 -7.58 7.05 -15.35
CA PRO A 50 -6.59 7.27 -16.39
C PRO A 50 -5.18 7.52 -15.83
N PHE A 51 -5.06 8.36 -14.80
CA PHE A 51 -3.78 8.62 -14.13
C PHE A 51 -3.14 7.35 -13.56
N MET A 52 -3.91 6.54 -12.82
CA MET A 52 -3.39 5.30 -12.23
C MET A 52 -3.05 4.26 -13.31
N ARG A 53 -3.81 4.18 -14.40
CA ARG A 53 -3.53 3.26 -15.51
C ARG A 53 -2.23 3.60 -16.22
N GLU A 54 -2.02 4.87 -16.55
CA GLU A 54 -0.74 5.33 -17.14
C GLU A 54 0.42 5.07 -16.18
N ALA A 55 0.26 5.35 -14.89
CA ALA A 55 1.31 5.08 -13.92
C ALA A 55 1.66 3.59 -13.84
N LEU A 56 0.66 2.71 -13.82
CA LEU A 56 0.86 1.26 -13.80
C LEU A 56 1.43 0.73 -15.13
N GLU A 57 1.08 1.32 -16.27
CA GLU A 57 1.67 0.99 -17.57
C GLU A 57 3.19 1.28 -17.57
N VAL A 58 3.60 2.46 -17.10
CA VAL A 58 5.02 2.80 -16.95
C VAL A 58 5.72 1.83 -16.01
N VAL A 59 5.13 1.55 -14.85
CA VAL A 59 5.75 0.69 -13.81
C VAL A 59 5.85 -0.77 -14.26
N GLU A 60 4.75 -1.37 -14.67
CA GLU A 60 4.66 -2.82 -14.88
C GLU A 60 4.99 -3.24 -16.33
N THR A 61 4.73 -2.37 -17.32
CA THR A 61 4.98 -2.67 -18.73
C THR A 61 6.31 -2.07 -19.19
N GLU A 62 6.46 -0.75 -19.13
CA GLU A 62 7.65 -0.08 -19.69
C GLU A 62 8.92 -0.39 -18.89
N LEU A 63 8.84 -0.31 -17.55
CA LEU A 63 9.96 -0.59 -16.64
C LEU A 63 10.02 -2.07 -16.23
N SER A 64 8.99 -2.85 -16.58
CA SER A 64 8.88 -4.28 -16.28
C SER A 64 9.05 -4.62 -14.79
N LEU A 65 8.65 -3.71 -13.89
CA LEU A 65 8.78 -3.91 -12.46
C LEU A 65 7.86 -5.03 -11.97
N THR A 66 8.45 -6.11 -11.50
CA THR A 66 7.70 -7.25 -10.94
C THR A 66 7.51 -7.14 -9.42
N SER A 67 8.34 -6.32 -8.77
CA SER A 67 8.27 -6.06 -7.32
C SER A 67 8.47 -4.57 -7.07
N TYR A 68 7.49 -3.93 -6.44
CA TYR A 68 7.58 -2.51 -6.12
C TYR A 68 6.79 -2.12 -4.87
N HIS A 69 7.21 -1.02 -4.27
CA HIS A 69 6.42 -0.19 -3.38
C HIS A 69 5.81 0.93 -4.21
N LEU A 70 4.48 1.08 -4.18
CA LEU A 70 3.78 2.22 -4.74
C LEU A 70 3.17 3.02 -3.60
N ARG A 71 3.47 4.32 -3.56
CA ARG A 71 3.19 5.20 -2.43
C ARG A 71 2.54 6.48 -2.92
N VAL A 72 1.40 6.86 -2.35
CA VAL A 72 0.87 8.22 -2.48
C VAL A 72 1.31 8.99 -1.27
N LEU A 73 1.96 10.13 -1.50
CA LEU A 73 2.52 10.98 -0.46
C LEU A 73 1.93 12.38 -0.58
N PRO A 74 1.38 12.95 0.52
CA PRO A 74 1.02 14.35 0.54
C PRO A 74 2.25 15.22 0.24
N TRP A 75 2.05 16.29 -0.51
CA TRP A 75 3.13 17.18 -0.90
C TRP A 75 3.07 18.48 -0.10
N SER A 76 4.06 18.69 0.75
CA SER A 76 4.25 19.94 1.51
C SER A 76 5.48 20.74 1.05
N GLY A 77 6.10 20.34 -0.07
CA GLY A 77 7.37 20.89 -0.55
C GLY A 77 8.62 20.31 0.13
N VAL A 78 8.45 19.58 1.24
CA VAL A 78 9.54 18.87 1.94
C VAL A 78 9.10 17.44 2.21
N THR A 79 9.93 16.48 1.82
CA THR A 79 9.72 15.07 2.15
C THR A 79 10.76 14.61 3.16
N SER A 80 10.34 13.85 4.17
CA SER A 80 11.24 13.11 5.06
C SER A 80 11.79 11.85 4.41
N ASP A 81 11.28 11.45 3.25
CA ASP A 81 11.78 10.31 2.51
C ASP A 81 13.03 10.71 1.71
N GLU A 82 14.19 10.24 2.17
CA GLU A 82 15.47 10.51 1.52
C GLU A 82 15.51 10.08 0.05
N SER A 83 14.84 8.96 -0.31
CA SER A 83 14.87 8.45 -1.68
C SER A 83 14.00 9.30 -2.60
N LEU A 84 12.83 9.73 -2.13
CA LEU A 84 12.00 10.69 -2.85
C LEU A 84 12.69 12.06 -2.96
N ALA A 85 13.34 12.52 -1.90
CA ALA A 85 14.12 13.75 -1.95
C ALA A 85 15.21 13.64 -3.02
N LEU A 86 16.02 12.59 -3.00
CA LEU A 86 17.06 12.35 -4.01
C LEU A 86 16.50 12.28 -5.43
N LEU A 87 15.31 11.68 -5.62
CA LEU A 87 14.63 11.61 -6.91
C LEU A 87 14.19 12.99 -7.40
N LEU A 88 13.55 13.77 -6.53
CA LEU A 88 12.96 15.06 -6.91
C LEU A 88 13.96 16.21 -6.97
N PHE A 89 15.12 16.06 -6.35
CA PHE A 89 16.26 16.97 -6.53
C PHE A 89 17.20 16.54 -7.68
N ALA A 90 16.89 15.45 -8.39
CA ALA A 90 17.64 15.07 -9.59
C ALA A 90 17.30 16.00 -10.76
N SER A 91 18.28 16.21 -11.65
CA SER A 91 18.08 16.95 -12.90
C SER A 91 16.96 16.30 -13.72
N GLY A 92 15.98 17.08 -14.16
CA GLY A 92 14.86 16.58 -14.97
C GLY A 92 13.61 16.19 -14.16
N ALA A 93 13.62 16.31 -12.83
CA ALA A 93 12.45 16.07 -11.99
C ALA A 93 11.58 17.33 -11.76
N GLU A 94 11.96 18.48 -12.32
CA GLU A 94 11.36 19.79 -12.05
C GLU A 94 9.87 19.81 -12.40
N ALA A 95 9.48 19.19 -13.51
CA ALA A 95 8.09 19.14 -13.95
C ALA A 95 7.21 18.33 -12.98
N VAL A 96 7.71 17.21 -12.44
CA VAL A 96 6.99 16.39 -11.46
C VAL A 96 6.89 17.13 -10.14
N ALA A 97 7.96 17.78 -9.68
CA ALA A 97 7.96 18.55 -8.45
C ALA A 97 6.96 19.74 -8.50
N GLN A 98 6.97 20.50 -9.61
CA GLN A 98 6.02 21.61 -9.83
C GLN A 98 4.56 21.12 -9.85
N LYS A 99 4.30 20.00 -10.53
CA LYS A 99 2.95 19.42 -10.57
C LYS A 99 2.56 18.83 -9.22
N GLY A 100 3.46 18.17 -8.51
CA GLY A 100 3.22 17.69 -7.15
C GLY A 100 2.86 18.82 -6.20
N GLU A 101 3.55 19.96 -6.30
CA GLU A 101 3.24 21.18 -5.55
C GLU A 101 1.87 21.75 -5.90
N GLN A 102 1.55 21.87 -7.19
CA GLN A 102 0.24 22.32 -7.63
C GLN A 102 -0.88 21.40 -7.11
N MET A 103 -0.64 20.09 -7.13
CA MET A 103 -1.63 19.06 -6.85
C MET A 103 -1.72 18.71 -5.36
N GLY A 104 -0.73 19.07 -4.54
CA GLY A 104 -0.66 18.74 -3.12
C GLY A 104 -0.36 17.26 -2.84
N PHE A 105 0.05 16.47 -3.84
CA PHE A 105 0.51 15.09 -3.65
C PHE A 105 1.41 14.61 -4.79
N VAL A 106 2.15 13.53 -4.56
CA VAL A 106 2.88 12.79 -5.59
C VAL A 106 2.62 11.29 -5.45
N LEU A 107 2.66 10.56 -6.56
CA LEU A 107 2.71 9.11 -6.58
C LEU A 107 4.17 8.69 -6.79
N TYR A 108 4.73 7.94 -5.86
CA TYR A 108 6.11 7.49 -5.87
C TYR A 108 6.19 5.97 -5.93
N VAL A 109 7.11 5.45 -6.74
CA VAL A 109 7.35 4.03 -6.91
C VAL A 109 8.83 3.73 -6.72
N ALA A 110 9.12 2.73 -5.88
CA ALA A 110 10.45 2.18 -5.72
C ALA A 110 10.39 0.67 -5.96
N GLY A 111 11.08 0.18 -6.99
CA GLY A 111 10.96 -1.21 -7.42
C GLY A 111 12.24 -1.83 -7.95
N SER A 112 12.19 -3.14 -8.14
CA SER A 112 13.24 -3.92 -8.76
C SER A 112 12.68 -5.17 -9.46
N ASN A 113 13.49 -5.75 -10.33
CA ASN A 113 13.19 -7.00 -11.04
C ASN A 113 13.78 -8.21 -10.29
N ALA A 114 13.64 -8.21 -8.96
CA ALA A 114 14.23 -9.24 -8.10
C ALA A 114 13.57 -10.62 -8.28
N VAL A 115 14.32 -11.67 -7.97
CA VAL A 115 13.84 -13.07 -7.99
C VAL A 115 12.66 -13.23 -7.05
N VAL A 116 11.61 -13.91 -7.53
CA VAL A 116 10.36 -14.11 -6.78
C VAL A 116 10.62 -14.95 -5.52
N ARG A 117 10.29 -14.41 -4.34
CA ARG A 117 10.22 -15.17 -3.07
C ARG A 117 8.82 -15.77 -2.90
N TYR A 118 8.73 -16.87 -2.16
CA TYR A 118 7.44 -17.37 -1.71
C TYR A 118 6.83 -16.38 -0.70
N ILE A 119 5.53 -16.11 -0.84
CA ILE A 119 4.79 -15.19 0.02
C ILE A 119 3.53 -15.94 0.48
N PRO A 120 3.30 -16.06 1.81
CA PRO A 120 2.19 -16.84 2.32
C PRO A 120 0.83 -16.22 1.99
N VAL A 121 -0.19 -17.06 1.82
CA VAL A 121 -1.59 -16.65 1.63
C VAL A 121 -2.30 -16.76 2.99
N ILE A 122 -3.13 -15.77 3.33
CA ILE A 122 -4.06 -15.89 4.47
C ILE A 122 -5.25 -16.74 4.01
N GLY A 123 -5.35 -17.97 4.49
CA GLY A 123 -6.32 -18.95 3.98
C GLY A 123 -7.78 -18.65 4.30
N ASN A 124 -8.05 -17.84 5.32
CA ASN A 124 -9.40 -17.54 5.82
C ASN A 124 -9.85 -16.09 5.55
N LEU A 125 -9.22 -15.38 4.60
CA LEU A 125 -9.50 -13.96 4.34
C LEU A 125 -10.97 -13.68 3.94
N ASP A 126 -11.64 -14.68 3.36
CA ASP A 126 -13.02 -14.57 2.90
C ASP A 126 -14.05 -14.84 4.00
N ASP A 127 -13.65 -15.54 5.07
CA ASP A 127 -14.50 -15.88 6.21
C ASP A 127 -14.39 -14.79 7.27
N LEU A 128 -15.33 -13.84 7.24
CA LEU A 128 -15.37 -12.71 8.17
C LEU A 128 -15.47 -13.16 9.65
N ASP A 129 -16.01 -14.33 9.94
CA ASP A 129 -16.15 -14.82 11.32
C ASP A 129 -14.93 -15.63 11.77
N ALA A 130 -13.95 -15.85 10.89
CA ALA A 130 -12.73 -16.53 11.24
C ALA A 130 -11.84 -15.69 12.16
N PRO A 131 -11.08 -16.34 13.07
CA PRO A 131 -10.13 -15.66 13.94
C PRO A 131 -9.00 -15.01 13.13
N ILE A 132 -8.46 -13.91 13.65
CA ILE A 132 -7.27 -13.28 13.08
C ILE A 132 -6.05 -14.10 13.47
N SER A 133 -5.55 -14.91 12.54
CA SER A 133 -4.32 -15.68 12.68
C SER A 133 -3.67 -15.92 11.31
N TYR A 134 -2.40 -15.52 11.15
CA TYR A 134 -1.62 -15.83 9.95
C TYR A 134 -0.11 -15.74 10.23
N GLN A 135 0.70 -16.26 9.31
CA GLN A 135 2.15 -16.09 9.29
C GLN A 135 2.54 -15.13 8.16
N ASP A 136 3.39 -14.15 8.44
CA ASP A 136 3.89 -13.23 7.41
C ASP A 136 5.10 -13.82 6.65
N ALA A 137 5.57 -13.08 5.62
CA ALA A 137 6.70 -13.49 4.80
C ALA A 137 8.04 -13.62 5.55
N GLU A 138 8.14 -13.14 6.78
CA GLU A 138 9.32 -13.32 7.65
C GLU A 138 9.17 -14.54 8.58
N GLY A 139 8.04 -15.24 8.50
CA GLY A 139 7.72 -16.36 9.38
C GLY A 139 7.12 -15.91 10.71
N LYS A 140 6.84 -14.62 10.91
CA LYS A 140 6.28 -14.10 12.16
C LYS A 140 4.80 -14.41 12.22
N GLU A 141 4.38 -15.02 13.33
CA GLU A 141 2.98 -15.26 13.62
C GLU A 141 2.29 -13.96 14.05
N VAL A 142 1.13 -13.71 13.45
CA VAL A 142 0.25 -12.61 13.79
C VAL A 142 -1.08 -13.20 14.23
N GLU A 143 -1.32 -13.15 15.53
CA GLU A 143 -2.59 -13.53 16.15
C GLU A 143 -3.15 -12.34 16.94
N VAL A 144 -4.47 -12.20 16.93
CA VAL A 144 -5.17 -11.23 17.79
C VAL A 144 -6.31 -11.93 18.54
N PRO A 145 -6.04 -12.41 19.78
CA PRO A 145 -6.99 -13.22 20.52
C PRO A 145 -8.34 -12.54 20.73
N GLY A 146 -9.41 -13.28 20.48
CA GLY A 146 -10.79 -12.83 20.69
C GLY A 146 -11.29 -11.80 19.68
N LEU A 147 -10.56 -11.59 18.57
CA LEU A 147 -11.02 -10.81 17.41
C LEU A 147 -11.13 -11.69 16.15
N THR A 148 -12.15 -11.40 15.36
CA THR A 148 -12.38 -11.97 14.03
C THR A 148 -12.09 -10.94 12.95
N LEU A 149 -12.03 -11.36 11.69
CA LEU A 149 -11.93 -10.42 10.56
C LEU A 149 -13.08 -9.41 10.53
N ARG A 150 -14.30 -9.83 10.89
CA ARG A 150 -15.48 -8.95 11.03
C ARG A 150 -15.27 -7.91 12.13
N SER A 151 -14.63 -8.30 13.23
CA SER A 151 -14.44 -7.41 14.39
C SER A 151 -13.61 -6.17 14.03
N VAL A 152 -12.72 -6.29 13.05
CA VAL A 152 -11.82 -5.24 12.59
C VAL A 152 -12.25 -4.60 11.27
N LEU A 153 -13.36 -5.05 10.69
CA LEU A 153 -13.93 -4.52 9.45
C LEU A 153 -14.56 -3.16 9.73
N VAL A 154 -14.07 -2.15 9.02
CA VAL A 154 -14.55 -0.76 9.11
C VAL A 154 -15.58 -0.50 8.03
N ARG A 155 -15.37 -1.04 6.81
CA ARG A 155 -16.27 -0.92 5.65
C ARG A 155 -16.13 -2.10 4.69
N GLY A 156 -17.13 -2.32 3.85
CA GLY A 156 -17.12 -3.34 2.79
C GLY A 156 -17.77 -4.67 3.22
N GLU A 157 -18.73 -4.60 4.14
CA GLU A 157 -19.57 -5.75 4.52
C GLU A 157 -20.71 -5.95 3.52
N GLU A 158 -21.04 -4.91 2.76
CA GLU A 158 -22.14 -4.88 1.81
C GLU A 158 -21.94 -5.91 0.69
N PRO A 159 -23.00 -6.61 0.22
CA PRO A 159 -22.90 -7.63 -0.83
C PRO A 159 -22.33 -7.15 -2.17
N GLU A 160 -22.38 -5.85 -2.43
CA GLU A 160 -21.88 -5.19 -3.64
C GLU A 160 -20.50 -4.53 -3.45
N ALA A 161 -19.94 -4.55 -2.24
CA ALA A 161 -18.67 -3.93 -1.95
C ALA A 161 -17.56 -4.53 -2.82
N LEU A 162 -16.74 -3.71 -3.47
CA LEU A 162 -15.57 -4.18 -4.23
C LEU A 162 -14.32 -4.26 -3.36
N ILE A 163 -14.29 -3.51 -2.25
CA ILE A 163 -13.13 -3.31 -1.38
C ILE A 163 -13.60 -3.40 0.06
N ARG A 164 -12.80 -4.06 0.89
CA ARG A 164 -12.94 -4.06 2.35
C ARG A 164 -11.87 -3.17 2.96
N SER A 165 -12.25 -2.37 3.96
CA SER A 165 -11.31 -1.59 4.77
C SER A 165 -11.33 -2.13 6.19
N ASN A 166 -10.16 -2.46 6.72
CA ASN A 166 -10.00 -3.04 8.05
C ASN A 166 -9.01 -2.22 8.89
N LEU A 167 -9.12 -2.30 10.21
CA LEU A 167 -8.01 -1.93 11.09
C LEU A 167 -6.84 -2.88 10.86
N ASP A 168 -5.61 -2.36 10.91
CA ASP A 168 -4.41 -3.18 10.76
C ASP A 168 -4.26 -4.20 11.90
N PHE A 169 -4.14 -5.48 11.56
CA PHE A 169 -4.07 -6.59 12.53
C PHE A 169 -2.83 -6.48 13.43
N GLN A 170 -1.79 -5.78 12.97
CA GLN A 170 -0.58 -5.52 13.74
C GLN A 170 -0.74 -4.36 14.74
N GLY A 171 -1.90 -3.70 14.79
CA GLY A 171 -2.22 -2.62 15.72
C GLY A 171 -1.53 -1.29 15.38
N ARG A 172 -1.19 -1.05 14.11
CA ARG A 172 -0.61 0.22 13.67
C ARG A 172 -1.73 1.24 13.40
N SER A 173 -1.37 2.52 13.36
CA SER A 173 -2.28 3.62 13.01
C SER A 173 -2.51 3.68 11.49
N CYS A 174 -3.03 2.61 10.92
CA CYS A 174 -3.39 2.56 9.52
C CYS A 174 -4.61 1.67 9.25
N TYR A 175 -5.28 1.98 8.15
CA TYR A 175 -6.29 1.11 7.56
C TYR A 175 -5.63 0.19 6.53
N VAL A 176 -6.15 -1.03 6.40
CA VAL A 176 -5.72 -2.01 5.40
C VAL A 176 -6.89 -2.30 4.49
N LEU A 177 -6.75 -1.89 3.22
CA LEU A 177 -7.73 -2.11 2.18
C LEU A 177 -7.35 -3.33 1.35
N VAL A 178 -8.32 -4.23 1.16
CA VAL A 178 -8.17 -5.47 0.39
C VAL A 178 -9.35 -5.65 -0.55
N MET A 179 -9.18 -6.46 -1.60
CA MET A 179 -10.28 -6.83 -2.48
C MET A 179 -11.36 -7.56 -1.69
N ALA A 180 -12.62 -7.20 -1.91
CA ALA A 180 -13.73 -7.96 -1.36
C ALA A 180 -13.87 -9.31 -2.13
N PRO A 181 -14.29 -10.41 -1.49
CA PRO A 181 -14.35 -11.75 -2.13
C PRO A 181 -15.33 -11.84 -3.31
N ASN A 182 -16.32 -10.97 -3.32
CA ASN A 182 -17.32 -10.79 -4.39
C ASN A 182 -16.82 -9.90 -5.55
N ALA A 183 -15.65 -9.26 -5.43
CA ALA A 183 -15.10 -8.45 -6.51
C ALA A 183 -14.73 -9.34 -7.72
N PRO A 184 -15.02 -8.90 -8.97
CA PRO A 184 -14.76 -9.72 -10.16
C PRO A 184 -13.32 -10.23 -10.29
N SER A 185 -12.33 -9.41 -9.99
CA SER A 185 -10.91 -9.79 -10.00
C SER A 185 -10.57 -10.82 -8.93
N ALA A 186 -11.14 -10.69 -7.72
CA ALA A 186 -10.97 -11.65 -6.63
C ALA A 186 -11.57 -13.01 -7.00
N GLN A 187 -12.79 -13.03 -7.54
CA GLN A 187 -13.43 -14.26 -8.02
C GLN A 187 -12.63 -14.92 -9.15
N SER A 188 -12.12 -14.12 -10.09
CA SER A 188 -11.28 -14.61 -11.20
C SER A 188 -9.99 -15.26 -10.71
N ALA A 189 -9.33 -14.65 -9.72
CA ALA A 189 -8.12 -15.21 -9.11
C ALA A 189 -8.44 -16.48 -8.30
N ALA A 190 -9.49 -16.46 -7.47
CA ALA A 190 -9.91 -17.59 -6.65
C ALA A 190 -10.25 -18.82 -7.49
N ALA A 191 -10.90 -18.63 -8.66
CA ALA A 191 -11.19 -19.71 -9.61
C ALA A 191 -9.93 -20.41 -10.17
N LYS A 192 -8.76 -19.77 -10.07
CA LYS A 192 -7.44 -20.32 -10.45
C LYS A 192 -6.65 -20.85 -9.25
N GLY A 193 -7.21 -20.75 -8.04
CA GLY A 193 -6.48 -21.03 -6.79
C GLY A 193 -5.45 -19.94 -6.46
N GLU A 194 -5.65 -18.72 -6.96
CA GLU A 194 -4.75 -17.58 -6.81
C GLU A 194 -5.45 -16.45 -6.02
N VAL A 195 -4.68 -15.40 -5.71
CA VAL A 195 -5.18 -14.15 -5.14
C VAL A 195 -4.75 -12.99 -6.04
N VAL A 196 -5.50 -11.89 -6.03
CA VAL A 196 -5.10 -10.67 -6.75
C VAL A 196 -3.82 -10.13 -6.13
N ARG A 197 -2.79 -9.91 -6.95
CA ARG A 197 -1.45 -9.50 -6.46
C ARG A 197 -1.03 -8.12 -6.92
N ARG A 198 -1.62 -7.60 -8.00
CA ARG A 198 -1.22 -6.35 -8.64
C ARG A 198 -2.43 -5.51 -9.01
N GLN A 199 -2.23 -4.20 -9.03
CA GLN A 199 -3.29 -3.24 -9.39
C GLN A 199 -3.64 -3.31 -10.88
N ALA A 200 -2.71 -3.70 -11.75
CA ALA A 200 -2.98 -3.89 -13.18
C ALA A 200 -4.01 -5.00 -13.45
N GLU A 201 -4.21 -5.93 -12.50
CA GLU A 201 -5.19 -7.03 -12.59
C GLU A 201 -6.63 -6.57 -12.31
N LEU A 202 -6.81 -5.36 -11.76
CA LEU A 202 -8.11 -4.81 -11.45
C LEU A 202 -8.79 -4.26 -12.70
N SER A 203 -10.12 -4.31 -12.74
CA SER A 203 -10.92 -3.49 -13.66
C SER A 203 -10.92 -2.01 -13.24
N ASP A 204 -11.33 -1.11 -14.14
CA ASP A 204 -11.41 0.33 -13.83
C ASP A 204 -12.32 0.65 -12.64
N PRO A 205 -13.53 0.04 -12.50
CA PRO A 205 -14.36 0.24 -11.31
C PRO A 205 -13.70 -0.25 -10.02
N GLU A 206 -12.99 -1.37 -10.05
CA GLU A 206 -12.28 -1.91 -8.88
C GLU A 206 -11.09 -1.02 -8.49
N LEU A 207 -10.31 -0.56 -9.47
CA LEU A 207 -9.20 0.37 -9.23
C LEU A 207 -9.72 1.70 -8.65
N ALA A 208 -10.82 2.23 -9.20
CA ALA A 208 -11.48 3.42 -8.66
C ALA A 208 -11.96 3.18 -7.23
N ALA A 209 -12.62 2.05 -6.96
CA ALA A 209 -13.12 1.70 -5.63
C ALA A 209 -11.98 1.60 -4.61
N LEU A 210 -10.84 0.99 -4.98
CA LEU A 210 -9.67 0.84 -4.10
C LEU A 210 -9.17 2.20 -3.61
N TRP A 211 -8.87 3.10 -4.54
CA TRP A 211 -8.29 4.40 -4.23
C TRP A 211 -9.30 5.39 -3.64
N ARG A 212 -10.57 5.33 -4.05
CA ARG A 212 -11.63 6.16 -3.45
C ARG A 212 -11.93 5.75 -2.01
N THR A 213 -11.93 4.45 -1.72
CA THR A 213 -12.07 3.97 -0.34
C THR A 213 -10.89 4.45 0.50
N ALA A 214 -9.67 4.42 -0.04
CA ALA A 214 -8.47 4.90 0.65
C ALA A 214 -8.55 6.40 0.98
N ALA A 215 -8.91 7.21 -0.03
CA ALA A 215 -9.13 8.65 0.12
C ALA A 215 -10.20 8.98 1.16
N MET A 216 -11.32 8.24 1.17
CA MET A 216 -12.37 8.41 2.18
C MET A 216 -11.85 8.09 3.60
N MET A 217 -11.05 7.03 3.77
CA MET A 217 -10.44 6.72 5.08
C MET A 217 -9.49 7.81 5.55
N ALA A 218 -8.76 8.46 4.65
CA ALA A 218 -7.92 9.60 5.00
C ALA A 218 -8.75 10.84 5.37
N GLU A 219 -9.80 11.13 4.60
CA GLU A 219 -10.68 12.29 4.82
C GLU A 219 -11.39 12.24 6.18
N ASP A 220 -11.79 11.05 6.63
CA ASP A 220 -12.40 10.82 7.96
C ASP A 220 -11.47 11.25 9.12
N HIS A 221 -10.16 11.39 8.87
CA HIS A 221 -9.15 11.87 9.85
C HIS A 221 -8.60 13.27 9.53
N GLY A 222 -9.07 13.93 8.48
CA GLY A 222 -8.54 15.21 8.01
C GLY A 222 -7.19 15.11 7.29
N GLY A 223 -6.81 13.92 6.81
CA GLY A 223 -5.61 13.68 6.02
C GLY A 223 -4.94 12.34 6.31
N PHE A 224 -3.80 12.12 5.66
CA PHE A 224 -2.98 10.92 5.79
C PHE A 224 -1.50 11.27 5.80
N GLU A 225 -0.66 10.37 6.33
CA GLU A 225 0.81 10.48 6.21
C GLU A 225 1.28 9.87 4.89
N GLU A 226 0.70 8.72 4.53
CA GLU A 226 1.07 7.94 3.36
C GLU A 226 -0.04 6.95 2.99
N MET A 227 -0.24 6.69 1.69
CA MET A 227 -0.91 5.47 1.25
C MET A 227 0.09 4.55 0.56
N HIS A 228 0.16 3.28 0.98
CA HIS A 228 1.23 2.36 0.61
C HIS A 228 0.70 1.03 0.10
N LEU A 229 1.03 0.67 -1.13
CA LEU A 229 0.77 -0.64 -1.70
C LEU A 229 2.09 -1.35 -2.01
N ASN A 230 2.14 -2.63 -1.66
CA ASN A 230 3.24 -3.53 -2.00
C ASN A 230 2.82 -4.49 -3.09
N ALA A 231 3.68 -4.67 -4.09
CA ALA A 231 3.51 -5.64 -5.16
C ALA A 231 4.72 -6.57 -5.27
N GLY A 232 4.48 -7.81 -5.72
CA GLY A 232 5.52 -8.81 -5.89
C GLY A 232 6.21 -9.16 -4.58
N ASN A 233 7.55 -9.16 -4.58
CA ASN A 233 8.35 -9.57 -3.43
C ASN A 233 8.22 -8.71 -2.19
N PHE A 234 7.75 -7.46 -2.33
CA PHE A 234 7.55 -6.58 -1.18
C PHE A 234 6.28 -6.91 -0.40
N GLN A 235 5.43 -7.81 -0.90
CA GLN A 235 4.27 -8.27 -0.17
C GLN A 235 4.71 -9.12 1.03
N ASN A 236 4.06 -8.90 2.17
CA ASN A 236 4.21 -9.76 3.36
C ASN A 236 3.18 -10.91 3.38
N VAL A 237 2.10 -10.75 2.63
CA VAL A 237 1.03 -11.72 2.39
C VAL A 237 0.63 -11.61 0.93
N ALA A 238 0.30 -12.72 0.28
CA ALA A 238 0.25 -12.79 -1.18
C ALA A 238 -0.85 -11.93 -1.82
N HIS A 239 -1.88 -11.52 -1.07
CA HIS A 239 -2.96 -10.68 -1.59
C HIS A 239 -2.57 -9.20 -1.62
N MET A 240 -3.17 -8.46 -2.54
CA MET A 240 -3.00 -7.02 -2.65
C MET A 240 -3.58 -6.33 -1.40
N HIS A 241 -2.75 -5.51 -0.76
CA HIS A 241 -3.15 -4.67 0.36
C HIS A 241 -2.69 -3.23 0.18
N LEU A 242 -3.61 -2.28 0.27
CA LEU A 242 -3.32 -0.85 0.31
C LEU A 242 -3.43 -0.38 1.75
N LYS A 243 -2.33 0.11 2.31
CA LYS A 243 -2.30 0.68 3.67
C LYS A 243 -2.52 2.18 3.60
N VAL A 244 -3.42 2.71 4.42
CA VAL A 244 -3.62 4.16 4.57
C VAL A 244 -3.13 4.55 5.95
N TRP A 245 -1.94 5.14 6.03
CA TRP A 245 -1.31 5.57 7.27
C TRP A 245 -1.87 6.91 7.71
N ILE A 246 -2.34 6.95 8.94
CA ILE A 246 -2.97 8.11 9.56
C ILE A 246 -2.07 8.58 10.70
N PRO A 247 -1.89 9.90 10.88
CA PRO A 247 -1.16 10.43 12.03
C PRO A 247 -1.65 9.80 13.33
N ARG A 248 -0.72 9.27 14.11
CA ARG A 248 -1.02 8.42 15.27
C ARG A 248 -2.05 9.04 16.22
N ASP A 249 -1.92 10.33 16.50
CA ASP A 249 -2.79 11.03 17.43
C ASP A 249 -4.22 11.17 16.88
N LEU A 250 -4.37 11.46 15.58
CA LEU A 250 -5.68 11.54 14.92
C LEU A 250 -6.37 10.18 14.93
N PHE A 251 -5.63 9.12 14.57
CA PHE A 251 -6.14 7.76 14.59
C PHE A 251 -6.56 7.33 15.99
N ARG A 252 -5.72 7.60 16.99
CA ARG A 252 -6.00 7.26 18.39
C ARG A 252 -7.21 8.02 18.91
N ASN A 253 -7.39 9.29 18.56
CA ASN A 253 -8.54 10.07 19.01
C ASN A 253 -9.87 9.43 18.58
N LEU A 254 -9.92 8.78 17.41
CA LEU A 254 -11.12 8.08 16.95
C LEU A 254 -11.29 6.70 17.60
N TRP A 255 -10.21 5.95 17.77
CA TRP A 255 -10.28 4.52 18.10
C TRP A 255 -9.98 4.17 19.56
N ALA A 256 -9.41 5.07 20.36
CA ALA A 256 -8.89 4.76 21.71
C ALA A 256 -9.91 4.15 22.66
N GLU A 257 -11.19 4.48 22.52
CA GLU A 257 -12.28 4.02 23.40
C GLU A 257 -12.99 2.76 22.87
N GLN A 258 -12.52 2.20 21.75
CA GLN A 258 -13.12 1.04 21.13
C GLN A 258 -12.41 -0.24 21.55
N GLU A 259 -13.18 -1.23 22.05
CA GLU A 259 -12.65 -2.51 22.54
C GLU A 259 -11.76 -3.22 21.50
N VAL A 260 -12.16 -3.17 20.21
CA VAL A 260 -11.38 -3.73 19.11
C VAL A 260 -9.97 -3.14 19.03
N TYR A 261 -9.84 -1.82 19.18
CA TYR A 261 -8.56 -1.13 19.10
C TYR A 261 -7.69 -1.43 20.33
N GLU A 262 -8.29 -1.47 21.53
CA GLU A 262 -7.58 -1.87 22.74
C GLU A 262 -6.98 -3.27 22.64
N LYS A 263 -7.75 -4.23 22.11
CA LYS A 263 -7.30 -5.61 21.86
C LYS A 263 -6.17 -5.66 20.82
N LEU A 264 -6.27 -4.90 19.73
CA LEU A 264 -5.20 -4.79 18.73
C LEU A 264 -3.90 -4.21 19.34
N GLN A 265 -4.02 -3.18 20.18
CA GLN A 265 -2.88 -2.58 20.87
C GLN A 265 -2.27 -3.51 21.92
N ALA A 266 -3.09 -4.27 22.64
CA ALA A 266 -2.61 -5.28 23.58
C ALA A 266 -1.84 -6.39 22.86
N ALA A 267 -2.39 -6.91 21.76
CA ALA A 267 -1.72 -7.91 20.94
C ALA A 267 -0.41 -7.37 20.32
N LYS A 268 -0.38 -6.09 19.92
CA LYS A 268 0.85 -5.43 19.46
C LYS A 268 1.93 -5.43 20.55
N ARG A 269 1.61 -4.95 21.76
CA ARG A 269 2.55 -4.93 22.88
C ARG A 269 3.08 -6.32 23.21
N TRP A 270 2.20 -7.32 23.28
CA TRP A 270 2.60 -8.70 23.52
C TRP A 270 3.59 -9.23 22.48
N ARG A 271 3.35 -8.96 21.19
CA ARG A 271 4.28 -9.35 20.11
C ARG A 271 5.62 -8.62 20.19
N ASP A 272 5.61 -7.33 20.52
CA ASP A 272 6.82 -6.53 20.68
C ASP A 272 7.65 -7.07 21.86
N ASP A 273 7.01 -7.40 23.00
CA ASP A 273 7.67 -8.00 24.18
C ASP A 273 8.19 -9.42 23.91
N ALA A 274 7.48 -10.22 23.10
CA ALA A 274 7.94 -11.54 22.69
C ALA A 274 9.18 -11.46 21.78
N TRP A 275 9.20 -10.50 20.86
CA TRP A 275 10.34 -10.30 19.96
C TRP A 275 11.59 -9.83 20.70
N ILE A 276 11.46 -8.90 21.67
CA ILE A 276 12.57 -8.44 22.50
C ILE A 276 13.20 -9.63 23.25
N ARG A 277 12.37 -10.46 23.91
CA ARG A 277 12.85 -11.66 24.61
C ARG A 277 13.59 -12.63 23.69
N GLN A 278 13.06 -12.86 22.48
CA GLN A 278 13.72 -13.72 21.50
C GLN A 278 15.09 -13.17 21.06
N GLN A 279 15.22 -11.84 20.90
CA GLN A 279 16.51 -11.23 20.59
C GLN A 279 17.52 -11.41 21.73
N GLU A 280 17.10 -11.17 22.98
CA GLU A 280 17.95 -11.37 24.16
C GLU A 280 18.42 -12.83 24.30
N GLU A 281 17.53 -13.79 24.07
CA GLU A 281 17.86 -15.22 24.06
C GLU A 281 18.88 -15.58 22.96
N ASN A 282 18.70 -15.04 21.75
CA ASN A 282 19.62 -15.25 20.63
C ASN A 282 21.01 -14.64 20.90
N GLU A 283 21.06 -13.44 21.47
CA GLU A 283 22.33 -12.79 21.84
C GLU A 283 23.05 -13.56 22.96
N MET A 284 22.32 -14.03 23.97
CA MET A 284 22.88 -14.86 25.04
C MET A 284 23.40 -16.19 24.50
N ALA A 285 22.65 -16.86 23.63
CA ALA A 285 23.09 -18.11 23.00
C ALA A 285 24.37 -17.91 22.17
N LYS A 286 24.45 -16.80 21.42
CA LYS A 286 25.65 -16.43 20.66
C LYS A 286 26.84 -16.15 21.58
N ALA A 287 26.64 -15.46 22.70
CA ALA A 287 27.69 -15.19 23.69
C ALA A 287 28.21 -16.49 24.33
N ILE A 288 27.32 -17.42 24.70
CA ILE A 288 27.70 -18.74 25.22
C ILE A 288 28.51 -19.51 24.18
N ALA A 289 28.07 -19.57 22.93
CA ALA A 289 28.78 -20.25 21.85
C ALA A 289 30.20 -19.69 21.66
N MET A 290 30.36 -18.36 21.64
CA MET A 290 31.67 -17.71 21.54
C MET A 290 32.58 -17.99 22.74
N SER A 291 32.02 -18.18 23.94
CA SER A 291 32.82 -18.50 25.14
C SER A 291 33.35 -19.93 25.16
N LEU A 292 32.67 -20.87 24.48
CA LEU A 292 33.08 -22.28 24.39
C LEU A 292 34.18 -22.51 23.33
N GLU A 293 34.44 -21.54 22.46
CA GLU A 293 35.47 -21.60 21.43
C GLU A 293 36.84 -21.06 21.89
N GLN A 294 36.95 -20.56 23.13
CA GLN A 294 38.18 -20.03 23.74
C GLN A 294 38.85 -21.06 24.66
#